data_AF-A0A8J6IFM0-F1
#
_entry.id   AF-A0A8J6IFM0-F1
#
_cell.length_a   1.000
_cell.length_b   1.000
_cell.length_c   1.000
_cell.angle_alpha   90.00
_cell.angle_beta   90.00
_cell.angle_gamma   90.00
#
_symmetry.space_group_name_H-M   'P 1'
#
loop_
_entity.id
_entity.type
_entity.pdbx_description
1 polymer ?
#
loop_
_entity_poly.entity_id
_entity_poly.type
_entity_poly.pdbx_seq_one_letter_code
_entity_poly.pdbx_strand_id
1 'polypeptide(L)' 'MSPITMPCPQCNGAGASADLDCKDCDGVGFLNIKPEAVRMVTQGRTPSAAKPAKI' A
#
# COMPACT_ATOMS: atom_id res chain seq x y z
N MET A 1 13.12 -9.66 -16.35
CA MET A 1 13.03 -8.63 -15.28
C MET A 1 12.38 -9.26 -14.07
N SER A 2 13.00 -9.19 -12.90
CA SER A 2 12.37 -9.61 -11.64
C SER A 2 11.31 -8.59 -11.22
N PRO A 3 10.15 -9.00 -10.71
CA PRO A 3 9.14 -8.09 -10.21
C PRO A 3 9.69 -7.30 -9.01
N ILE A 4 9.46 -5.98 -9.00
CA ILE A 4 9.74 -5.17 -7.81
C ILE A 4 8.54 -5.33 -6.88
N THR A 5 8.80 -5.87 -5.70
CA THR A 5 7.79 -6.03 -4.66
C THR A 5 7.98 -4.93 -3.65
N MET A 6 6.95 -4.10 -3.45
CA MET A 6 6.95 -3.03 -2.45
C MET A 6 5.92 -3.34 -1.36
N PRO A 7 6.22 -3.03 -0.09
CA PRO A 7 5.23 -3.14 0.97
C PRO A 7 4.05 -2.23 0.64
N CYS A 8 2.83 -2.75 0.81
CA CYS A 8 1.61 -1.98 0.57
C CYS A 8 1.57 -0.81 1.55
N PRO A 9 1.44 0.44 1.07
CA PRO A 9 1.47 1.62 1.94
C PRO A 9 0.21 1.79 2.79
N GLN A 10 -0.90 1.11 2.44
CA GLN A 10 -2.14 1.17 3.22
C GLN A 10 -2.08 0.32 4.49
N CYS A 11 -1.49 -0.87 4.40
CA CYS A 11 -1.31 -1.77 5.55
C CYS A 11 0.14 -1.85 6.02
N ASN A 12 1.06 -1.06 5.46
CA ASN A 12 2.50 -1.10 5.71
C ASN A 12 3.12 -2.51 5.66
N GLY A 13 2.69 -3.34 4.71
CA GLY A 13 3.18 -4.73 4.62
C GLY A 13 2.40 -5.76 5.43
N ALA A 14 1.41 -5.36 6.24
CA ALA A 14 0.69 -6.27 7.13
C ALA A 14 -0.32 -7.19 6.43
N GLY A 15 -0.78 -6.85 5.22
CA GLY A 15 -1.83 -7.58 4.50
C GLY A 15 -3.24 -7.32 5.02
N ALA A 16 -3.40 -6.85 6.26
CA ALA A 16 -4.69 -6.52 6.85
C ALA A 16 -4.66 -5.16 7.56
N SER A 17 -5.82 -4.52 7.62
CA SER A 17 -6.06 -3.26 8.34
C SER A 17 -7.27 -3.43 9.23
N ALA A 18 -7.09 -3.34 10.56
CA ALA A 18 -8.19 -3.40 11.54
C ALA A 18 -9.12 -4.61 11.37
N ASP A 19 -8.55 -5.82 11.36
CA ASP A 19 -9.25 -7.12 11.26
C ASP A 19 -9.88 -7.43 9.88
N LEU A 20 -9.71 -6.55 8.89
CA LEU A 20 -10.15 -6.78 7.51
C LEU A 20 -8.96 -6.89 6.56
N ASP A 21 -9.06 -7.76 5.56
CA ASP A 21 -8.07 -7.84 4.48
C ASP A 21 -7.90 -6.48 3.80
N CYS A 22 -6.63 -6.09 3.61
CA CYS A 22 -6.31 -4.81 2.98
C CYS A 22 -6.65 -4.90 1.49
N LYS A 23 -7.71 -4.19 1.09
CA LYS A 23 -8.22 -4.17 -0.30
C LYS A 23 -7.21 -3.69 -1.34
N ASP A 24 -6.27 -2.82 -0.94
CA ASP A 24 -5.24 -2.31 -1.84
C ASP A 24 -4.24 -3.38 -2.27
N CYS A 25 -3.94 -4.33 -1.38
CA CYS A 25 -3.04 -5.44 -1.68
C CYS A 25 -3.73 -6.81 -1.65
N ASP A 26 -5.07 -6.82 -1.59
CA ASP A 26 -5.91 -8.03 -1.53
C ASP A 26 -5.45 -9.04 -0.46
N GLY A 27 -5.10 -8.56 0.73
CA GLY A 27 -4.62 -9.45 1.81
C GLY A 27 -3.14 -9.83 1.73
N VAL A 28 -2.45 -9.56 0.61
CA VAL A 28 -1.07 -10.03 0.37
C VAL A 28 -0.03 -9.26 1.19
N GLY A 29 -0.29 -8.00 1.48
CA GLY A 29 0.64 -7.09 2.16
C GLY A 29 1.64 -6.43 1.22
N PHE A 30 1.82 -6.92 0.00
CA PHE A 30 2.78 -6.40 -0.95
C PHE A 30 2.16 -6.13 -2.31
N LEU A 31 2.61 -5.06 -2.96
CA LEU A 31 2.19 -4.68 -4.29
C LEU A 31 3.25 -5.11 -5.31
N ASN A 32 2.80 -5.81 -6.35
CA ASN A 32 3.61 -6.20 -7.48
C ASN A 32 3.64 -5.05 -8.48
N ILE A 33 4.61 -4.15 -8.32
CA ILE A 33 4.73 -2.98 -9.20
C ILE A 33 5.59 -3.34 -10.41
N LYS A 34 4.99 -3.19 -11.59
CA LYS A 34 5.76 -3.12 -12.83
C LYS A 34 6.59 -1.83 -12.77
N PRO A 35 7.89 -1.86 -13.13
CA PRO A 35 8.77 -0.68 -13.03
C PRO A 35 8.26 0.53 -13.84
N GLU A 36 7.34 0.32 -14.78
CA GLU A 36 6.68 1.38 -15.56
C GLU A 36 5.68 2.22 -14.74
N ALA A 37 5.11 1.67 -13.65
CA ALA A 37 4.12 2.35 -12.80
C ALA A 37 4.74 3.26 -11.71
N VAL A 38 6.05 3.14 -11.46
CA VAL A 38 6.78 3.91 -10.43
C VAL A 38 6.85 5.42 -10.77
N ARG A 39 6.46 5.82 -11.97
CA ARG A 39 6.45 7.23 -12.39
C ARG A 39 5.33 8.07 -11.75
N MET A 40 4.37 7.45 -11.06
CA MET A 40 3.20 8.14 -10.51
C MET A 40 3.32 8.46 -9.00
N VAL A 41 4.31 7.90 -8.29
CA VAL A 41 4.45 8.04 -6.82
C VAL A 41 5.13 9.37 -6.41
N THR A 42 5.83 10.04 -7.32
CA THR A 42 6.58 11.28 -7.01
C THR A 42 5.75 12.56 -7.09
N GLN A 43 4.54 12.54 -7.64
CA GLN A 43 3.65 13.69 -7.56
C GLN A 43 2.87 13.61 -6.25
N GLY A 44 3.45 14.19 -5.19
CA GLY A 44 2.96 14.21 -3.80
C GLY A 44 1.52 14.69 -3.61
N ARG A 45 0.55 13.86 -4.01
CA ARG A 45 -0.81 13.85 -3.50
C ARG A 45 -0.86 12.77 -2.43
N THR A 46 -0.52 13.16 -1.21
CA THR A 46 -0.88 12.37 -0.03
C THR A 46 -2.41 12.36 0.04
N PRO A 47 -3.08 11.19 0.01
CA PRO A 47 -4.45 11.14 0.49
C PRO A 47 -4.39 11.53 1.97
N SER A 48 -5.02 12.66 2.28
CA SER A 48 -5.10 13.25 3.60
C SER A 48 -5.50 12.22 4.66
N ALA A 49 -4.82 12.31 5.81
CA ALA A 49 -5.34 11.91 7.12
C ALA A 49 -5.92 10.48 7.26
N ALA A 50 -5.04 9.49 7.47
CA ALA A 50 -5.43 8.36 8.31
C ALA A 50 -5.42 8.84 9.77
N LYS A 51 -6.62 9.07 10.32
CA LYS A 51 -6.88 9.45 11.71
C LYS A 51 -6.15 8.53 12.71
N PRO A 52 -5.65 9.03 13.85
CA PRO A 52 -5.45 8.18 15.01
C PRO A 52 -6.83 7.82 15.59
N ALA A 53 -7.25 6.57 15.45
CA ALA A 53 -8.40 6.03 16.15
C ALA A 53 -7.91 5.05 17.22
N LYS A 54 -7.71 5.57 18.43
CA LYS A 54 -7.65 4.76 19.64
C LYS A 54 -8.55 5.43 20.67
N ILE A 55 -9.68 4.79 20.95
CA ILE A 55 -10.58 5.13 22.05
C ILE A 55 -10.00 4.68 23.39
#